data_AF-A0A9N7LSM5-F1
#
_entry.id   AF-A0A9N7LSM5-F1
#
_cell.length_a   1.000
_cell.length_b   1.000
_cell.length_c   1.000
_cell.angle_alpha   90.00
_cell.angle_beta   90.00
_cell.angle_gamma   90.00
#
_symmetry.space_group_name_H-M   'P 1'
#
loop_
_entity.id
_entity.type
_entity.pdbx_description
1 polymer ?
#
loop_
_entity_poly.entity_id
_entity_poly.type
_entity_poly.pdbx_seq_one_letter_code
_entity_poly.pdbx_strand_id
1 'polypeptide(L)'
;MQIRLVTVTGLAMSVVAAVSGCGSAMTVPRQAAHVTIDGSTHTARPAACSQEQSYRTIDIGDRDGHVQAVVLISGERVIPQWVKIRNVDGFNGSYWQGGVGEAQVDFSHGTYTITGSAYGIGSDNPNKVVTTDFKIVAEC
;
A
#
# COMPACT_ATOMS: atom_id res chain seq x y z
N MET A 1 -10.15 -51.62 64.42
CA MET A 1 -11.40 -51.98 63.73
C MET A 1 -11.83 -50.81 62.86
N GLN A 2 -11.99 -51.04 61.56
CA GLN A 2 -12.52 -50.08 60.58
C GLN A 2 -14.01 -49.82 60.83
N ILE A 3 -14.51 -48.64 60.48
CA ILE A 3 -15.79 -48.43 59.77
C ILE A 3 -15.64 -47.25 58.81
N ARG A 4 -16.29 -47.37 57.65
CA ARG A 4 -16.08 -46.70 56.37
C ARG A 4 -17.03 -45.51 56.11
N LEU A 5 -16.54 -44.59 55.26
CA LEU A 5 -17.18 -43.83 54.16
C LEU A 5 -18.48 -43.05 54.39
N VAL A 6 -18.46 -41.74 54.09
CA VAL A 6 -19.43 -41.08 53.18
C VAL A 6 -18.74 -39.95 52.41
N THR A 7 -18.76 -40.06 51.08
CA THR A 7 -18.47 -39.03 50.06
C THR A 7 -19.54 -37.95 50.03
N VAL A 8 -19.16 -36.66 49.92
CA VAL A 8 -20.05 -35.61 49.41
C VAL A 8 -19.37 -34.84 48.30
N THR A 9 -19.88 -35.10 47.10
CA THR A 9 -19.70 -34.38 45.84
C THR A 9 -20.11 -32.91 45.96
N GLY A 10 -19.22 -32.01 45.53
CA GLY A 10 -19.51 -30.60 45.32
C GLY A 10 -19.01 -30.16 43.94
N LEU A 11 -19.76 -30.52 42.89
CA LEU A 11 -19.56 -29.99 41.54
C LEU A 11 -20.01 -28.52 41.53
N ALA A 12 -19.07 -27.60 41.73
CA ALA A 12 -19.30 -26.18 41.48
C ALA A 12 -19.18 -25.94 39.97
N MET A 13 -20.31 -25.96 39.26
CA MET A 13 -20.41 -25.49 37.88
C MET A 13 -20.27 -23.96 37.86
N SER A 14 -19.07 -23.47 37.57
CA SER A 14 -18.84 -22.09 37.16
C SER A 14 -19.26 -21.91 35.70
N VAL A 15 -20.42 -21.30 35.49
CA VAL A 15 -20.87 -20.86 34.16
C VAL A 15 -20.02 -19.66 33.75
N VAL A 16 -18.97 -19.88 32.97
CA VAL A 16 -18.20 -18.81 32.33
C VAL A 16 -18.96 -18.39 31.07
N ALA A 17 -19.70 -17.28 31.15
CA ALA A 17 -20.29 -16.66 29.97
C ALA A 17 -19.18 -15.96 29.16
N ALA A 18 -18.61 -16.67 28.19
CA ALA A 18 -17.69 -16.08 27.23
C ALA A 18 -18.49 -15.29 26.18
N VAL A 19 -18.58 -13.97 26.33
CA VAL A 19 -19.06 -13.09 25.27
C VAL A 19 -17.88 -12.79 24.34
N SER A 20 -17.55 -13.72 23.44
CA SER A 20 -16.65 -13.44 22.32
C SER A 20 -17.42 -12.66 21.27
N GLY A 21 -17.49 -11.33 21.44
CA GLY A 21 -17.95 -10.42 20.40
C GLY A 21 -16.90 -10.35 19.30
N CYS A 22 -17.01 -11.22 18.29
CA CYS A 22 -16.24 -11.08 17.06
C CYS A 22 -16.76 -9.84 16.31
N GLY A 23 -16.12 -8.69 16.52
CA GLY A 23 -16.35 -7.52 15.68
C GLY A 23 -15.89 -7.83 14.26
N SER A 24 -16.83 -8.01 13.33
CA SER A 24 -16.50 -8.11 11.91
C SER A 24 -15.86 -6.79 11.48
N ALA A 25 -14.64 -6.84 10.96
CA ALA A 25 -14.01 -5.67 10.35
C ALA A 25 -14.85 -5.25 9.15
N MET A 26 -15.53 -4.09 9.24
CA MET A 26 -16.17 -3.49 8.09
C MET A 26 -15.06 -3.01 7.14
N THR A 27 -14.83 -3.75 6.06
CA THR A 27 -13.93 -3.32 5.00
C THR A 27 -14.68 -2.36 4.09
N VAL A 28 -14.47 -1.06 4.29
CA VAL A 28 -14.90 -0.05 3.30
C VAL A 28 -14.12 -0.33 2.01
N PRO A 29 -14.80 -0.51 0.85
CA PRO A 29 -14.12 -0.69 -0.42
C PRO A 29 -13.26 0.54 -0.73
N ARG A 30 -11.97 0.34 -0.99
CA ARG A 30 -11.07 1.42 -1.42
C ARG A 30 -11.19 1.64 -2.92
N GLN A 31 -11.08 2.90 -3.34
CA GLN A 31 -11.12 3.22 -4.76
C GLN A 31 -9.95 2.59 -5.51
N ALA A 32 -10.18 2.31 -6.79
CA ALA A 32 -9.12 1.84 -7.67
C ALA A 32 -8.03 2.92 -7.80
N ALA A 33 -6.78 2.49 -7.92
CA ALA A 33 -5.70 3.41 -8.26
C ALA A 33 -5.67 3.64 -9.77
N HIS A 34 -5.14 4.79 -10.19
CA HIS A 34 -4.87 5.08 -11.58
C HIS A 34 -3.38 5.31 -11.79
N VAL A 35 -2.81 4.58 -12.75
CA VAL A 35 -1.40 4.70 -13.13
C VAL A 35 -1.36 5.15 -14.58
N THR A 36 -0.63 6.24 -14.81
CA THR A 36 -0.39 6.79 -16.14
C THR A 36 1.10 6.77 -16.40
N ILE A 37 1.51 6.16 -17.51
CA ILE A 37 2.90 6.16 -18.01
C ILE A 37 2.87 6.66 -19.44
N ASP A 38 3.68 7.68 -19.76
CA ASP A 38 3.74 8.26 -21.11
C ASP A 38 2.37 8.66 -21.70
N GLY A 39 1.48 9.18 -20.84
CA GLY A 39 0.10 9.53 -21.20
C GLY A 39 -0.90 8.37 -21.30
N SER A 40 -0.44 7.11 -21.31
CA SER A 40 -1.28 5.92 -21.28
C SER A 40 -1.76 5.65 -19.85
N THR A 41 -3.08 5.68 -19.60
CA THR A 41 -3.67 5.51 -18.26
C THR A 41 -4.36 4.17 -18.11
N HIS A 42 -4.09 3.50 -16.99
CA HIS A 42 -4.73 2.26 -16.58
C HIS A 42 -5.41 2.39 -15.24
N THR A 43 -6.50 1.64 -15.07
CA THR A 43 -7.09 1.40 -13.76
C THR A 43 -6.41 0.19 -13.15
N ALA A 44 -5.74 0.39 -12.02
CA ALA A 44 -5.02 -0.61 -11.27
C ALA A 44 -5.82 -1.07 -10.05
N ARG A 45 -5.28 -2.03 -9.30
CA ARG A 45 -5.88 -2.43 -8.02
C ARG A 45 -5.85 -1.25 -7.04
N PRO A 46 -6.78 -1.19 -6.07
CA PRO A 46 -6.64 -0.26 -4.95
C PRO A 46 -5.26 -0.37 -4.31
N ALA A 47 -4.63 0.76 -4.00
CA ALA A 47 -3.29 0.75 -3.42
C ALA A 47 -3.29 -0.02 -2.09
N ALA A 48 -2.23 -0.73 -1.74
CA ALA A 48 -1.94 -1.15 -0.38
C ALA A 48 -1.03 -0.09 0.25
N CYS A 49 -1.43 0.47 1.38
CA CYS A 49 -0.65 1.53 2.03
C CYS A 49 -0.17 1.10 3.41
N SER A 50 1.08 1.42 3.71
CA SER A 50 1.65 1.25 5.04
C SER A 50 2.30 2.55 5.50
N GLN A 51 2.42 2.72 6.82
CA GLN A 51 3.11 3.86 7.40
C GLN A 51 4.17 3.37 8.39
N GLU A 52 5.39 3.87 8.21
CA GLU A 52 6.49 3.67 9.13
C GLU A 52 7.05 5.03 9.51
N GLN A 53 6.80 5.44 10.76
CA GLN A 53 7.09 6.80 11.22
C GLN A 53 6.45 7.83 10.27
N SER A 54 7.25 8.77 9.75
CA SER A 54 6.82 9.80 8.80
C SER A 54 6.79 9.31 7.35
N TYR A 55 7.19 8.08 7.05
CA TYR A 55 7.18 7.55 5.68
C TYR A 55 5.86 6.82 5.41
N ARG A 56 5.25 7.17 4.27
CA ARG A 56 4.06 6.49 3.73
C ARG A 56 4.47 5.75 2.46
N THR A 57 4.26 4.45 2.46
CA THR A 57 4.41 3.59 1.28
C THR A 57 3.06 3.40 0.63
N ILE A 58 3.02 3.55 -0.70
CA ILE A 58 1.85 3.36 -1.57
C ILE A 58 2.25 2.30 -2.59
N ASP A 59 1.66 1.13 -2.47
CA ASP A 59 1.99 -0.05 -3.25
C ASP A 59 0.82 -0.43 -4.14
N ILE A 60 1.01 -0.45 -5.46
CA ILE A 60 -0.06 -0.61 -6.44
C ILE A 60 0.32 -1.75 -7.38
N GLY A 61 -0.48 -2.82 -7.34
CA GLY A 61 -0.44 -3.86 -8.36
C GLY A 61 -1.20 -3.43 -9.59
N ASP A 62 -0.52 -3.44 -10.74
CA ASP A 62 -1.13 -3.32 -12.07
C ASP A 62 -1.14 -4.70 -12.77
N ARG A 63 -1.89 -4.87 -13.87
CA ARG A 63 -2.14 -6.15 -14.55
C ARG A 63 -0.95 -7.12 -14.51
N ASP A 64 0.14 -6.73 -15.18
CA ASP A 64 1.40 -7.46 -15.26
C ASP A 64 2.56 -6.66 -14.64
N GLY A 65 2.24 -5.61 -13.89
CA GLY A 65 3.15 -4.58 -13.45
C GLY A 65 2.98 -4.19 -11.99
N HIS A 66 3.86 -3.33 -11.52
CA HIS A 66 3.86 -2.86 -10.15
C HIS A 66 4.40 -1.46 -10.05
N VAL A 67 3.73 -0.63 -9.24
CA VAL A 67 4.21 0.68 -8.86
C VAL A 67 4.34 0.73 -7.34
N GLN A 68 5.48 1.20 -6.88
CA GLN A 68 5.70 1.49 -5.47
C GLN A 68 6.18 2.92 -5.34
N ALA A 69 5.48 3.72 -4.54
CA ALA A 69 5.86 5.08 -4.23
C ALA A 69 6.05 5.21 -2.72
N VAL A 70 7.09 5.94 -2.32
CA VAL A 70 7.29 6.33 -0.92
C VAL A 70 7.36 7.83 -0.83
N VAL A 71 6.61 8.36 0.13
CA VAL A 71 6.57 9.79 0.45
C VAL A 71 6.91 10.01 1.91
N LEU A 72 7.59 11.10 2.20
CA LEU A 72 7.84 11.59 3.55
C LEU A 72 6.79 12.64 3.91
N ILE A 73 6.09 12.44 5.02
CA ILE A 73 5.13 13.38 5.58
C ILE A 73 5.88 14.27 6.59
N SER A 74 6.00 15.56 6.28
CA SER A 74 6.72 16.53 7.08
C SER A 74 5.85 17.76 7.34
N GLY A 75 5.14 17.75 8.47
CA GLY A 75 4.10 18.73 8.76
C GLY A 75 2.99 18.63 7.72
N GLU A 76 2.70 19.75 7.06
CA GLU A 76 1.68 19.82 6.00
C GLU A 76 2.22 19.41 4.61
N ARG A 77 3.54 19.14 4.49
CA ARG A 77 4.16 18.79 3.21
C ARG A 77 4.24 17.28 3.04
N VAL A 78 3.97 16.82 1.82
CA VAL A 78 4.21 15.45 1.37
C VAL A 78 5.31 15.47 0.32
N ILE A 79 6.46 14.87 0.66
CA ILE A 79 7.69 14.98 -0.13
C ILE A 79 7.99 13.62 -0.77
N PRO A 80 7.97 13.49 -2.11
CA PRO A 80 8.24 12.21 -2.75
C PRO A 80 9.70 11.81 -2.56
N GLN A 81 9.92 10.63 -1.99
CA GLN A 81 11.26 10.07 -1.77
C GLN A 81 11.71 9.27 -2.97
N TRP A 82 10.84 8.39 -3.46
CA TRP A 82 11.10 7.61 -4.67
C TRP A 82 9.81 7.01 -5.23
N VAL A 83 9.86 6.68 -6.51
CA VAL A 83 8.85 5.92 -7.23
C VAL A 83 9.56 4.85 -8.03
N LYS A 84 9.10 3.61 -7.94
CA LYS A 84 9.62 2.48 -8.71
C LYS A 84 8.49 1.88 -9.54
N ILE A 85 8.67 1.89 -10.85
CA ILE A 85 7.74 1.36 -11.83
C ILE A 85 8.37 0.10 -12.42
N ARG A 86 7.65 -1.02 -12.35
CA ARG A 86 8.07 -2.30 -12.89
C ARG A 86 7.01 -2.79 -13.86
N ASN A 87 7.41 -2.98 -15.11
CA ASN A 87 6.61 -3.59 -16.16
C ASN A 87 5.18 -3.02 -16.29
N VAL A 88 5.04 -1.70 -16.24
CA VAL A 88 3.77 -1.03 -16.58
C VAL A 88 3.86 -0.65 -18.06
N ASP A 89 3.02 -1.25 -18.91
CA ASP A 89 3.13 -1.16 -20.38
C ASP A 89 4.53 -1.48 -20.94
N GLY A 90 5.27 -2.37 -20.26
CA GLY A 90 6.64 -2.71 -20.65
C GLY A 90 7.71 -1.72 -20.19
N PHE A 91 7.33 -0.61 -19.55
CA PHE A 91 8.28 0.35 -18.96
C PHE A 91 8.77 -0.10 -17.58
N ASN A 92 10.08 0.03 -17.36
CA ASN A 92 10.74 -0.22 -16.09
C ASN A 92 11.61 0.99 -15.74
N GLY A 93 11.29 1.69 -14.67
CA GLY A 93 12.00 2.92 -14.33
C GLY A 93 11.79 3.37 -12.90
N SER A 94 12.48 4.45 -12.55
CA SER A 94 12.35 5.04 -11.22
C SER A 94 12.61 6.54 -11.18
N TYR A 95 11.98 7.17 -10.20
CA TYR A 95 12.38 8.45 -9.63
C TYR A 95 13.04 8.21 -8.28
N TRP A 96 14.09 8.96 -7.96
CA TRP A 96 14.73 9.01 -6.64
C TRP A 96 15.06 10.45 -6.28
N GLN A 97 14.63 10.92 -5.10
CA GLN A 97 14.92 12.28 -4.63
C GLN A 97 16.43 12.51 -4.55
N GLY A 98 16.91 13.58 -5.22
CA GLY A 98 18.33 13.90 -5.29
C GLY A 98 19.16 12.96 -6.18
N GLY A 99 18.50 12.07 -6.93
CA GLY A 99 19.12 11.13 -7.85
C GLY A 99 18.67 11.34 -9.29
N VAL A 100 17.63 10.61 -9.70
CA VAL A 100 17.12 10.58 -11.08
C VAL A 100 15.65 10.93 -11.12
N GLY A 101 15.25 11.56 -12.22
CA GLY A 101 13.87 12.01 -12.42
C GLY A 101 13.50 13.18 -11.52
N GLU A 102 12.25 13.58 -11.62
CA GLU A 102 11.64 14.60 -10.77
C GLU A 102 10.26 14.10 -10.34
N ALA A 103 9.82 14.49 -9.15
CA ALA A 103 8.47 14.19 -8.71
C ALA A 103 7.95 15.25 -7.75
N GLN A 104 6.64 15.43 -7.76
CA GLN A 104 5.87 16.20 -6.80
C GLN A 104 4.66 15.40 -6.35
N VAL A 105 4.12 15.75 -5.19
CA VAL A 105 2.92 15.12 -4.62
C VAL A 105 1.94 16.22 -4.28
N ASP A 106 0.73 16.11 -4.82
CA ASP A 106 -0.44 16.75 -4.25
C ASP A 106 -1.16 15.73 -3.36
N PHE A 107 -1.49 16.13 -2.13
CA PHE A 107 -2.27 15.32 -1.22
C PHE A 107 -3.51 16.09 -0.80
N SER A 108 -4.66 15.62 -1.27
CA SER A 108 -5.94 16.25 -1.02
C SER A 108 -7.01 15.20 -0.80
N HIS A 109 -7.82 15.39 0.26
CA HIS A 109 -8.97 14.55 0.58
C HIS A 109 -8.64 13.03 0.67
N GLY A 110 -7.48 12.68 1.20
CA GLY A 110 -7.04 11.27 1.31
C GLY A 110 -6.46 10.68 0.02
N THR A 111 -6.41 11.46 -1.06
CA THR A 111 -5.86 11.05 -2.36
C THR A 111 -4.45 11.59 -2.54
N TYR A 112 -3.52 10.72 -2.87
CA TYR A 112 -2.18 11.07 -3.36
C TYR A 112 -2.21 11.18 -4.87
N THR A 113 -1.85 12.35 -5.40
CA THR A 113 -1.56 12.56 -6.82
C THR A 113 -0.06 12.81 -6.96
N ILE A 114 0.67 11.79 -7.40
CA ILE A 114 2.12 11.84 -7.60
C ILE A 114 2.39 11.98 -9.09
N THR A 115 3.03 13.08 -9.50
CA THR A 115 3.38 13.34 -10.91
C THR A 115 4.85 13.59 -11.03
N GLY A 116 5.46 13.15 -12.14
CA GLY A 116 6.88 13.33 -12.33
C GLY A 116 7.41 12.66 -13.59
N SER A 117 8.73 12.50 -13.62
CA SER A 117 9.44 11.77 -14.65
C SER A 117 10.30 10.68 -14.02
N ALA A 118 10.34 9.51 -14.67
CA ALA A 118 11.12 8.35 -14.23
C ALA A 118 12.17 8.02 -15.29
N TYR A 119 13.37 7.68 -14.84
CA TYR A 119 14.43 7.20 -15.70
C TYR A 119 14.35 5.69 -15.78
N GLY A 120 14.36 5.14 -16.98
CA GLY A 120 14.10 3.72 -17.17
C GLY A 120 14.39 3.22 -18.57
N ILE A 121 13.89 2.02 -18.85
CA ILE A 121 13.99 1.35 -20.13
C ILE A 121 12.61 0.80 -20.52
N GLY A 122 12.33 0.79 -21.82
CA GLY A 122 11.21 0.05 -22.39
C GLY A 122 11.61 -1.38 -22.75
N SER A 123 10.67 -2.30 -22.69
CA SER A 123 10.87 -3.70 -23.10
C SER A 123 11.15 -3.85 -24.60
N ASP A 124 10.70 -2.89 -25.42
CA ASP A 124 10.95 -2.81 -26.86
C ASP A 124 12.41 -2.45 -27.20
N ASN A 125 13.08 -1.68 -26.32
CA ASN A 125 14.49 -1.33 -26.48
C ASN A 125 15.23 -1.28 -25.12
N PRO A 126 15.55 -2.44 -24.54
CA PRO A 126 16.09 -2.52 -23.17
C PRO A 126 17.50 -1.95 -23.01
N ASN A 127 18.19 -1.64 -24.12
CA ASN A 127 19.54 -1.09 -24.11
C ASN A 127 19.58 0.45 -24.14
N LYS A 128 18.42 1.11 -24.22
CA LYS A 128 18.32 2.57 -24.28
C LYS A 128 17.60 3.10 -23.06
N VAL A 129 18.31 3.90 -22.26
CA VAL A 129 17.69 4.65 -21.17
C VAL A 129 16.85 5.79 -21.74
N VAL A 130 15.64 5.92 -21.23
CA VAL A 130 14.69 6.99 -21.55
C VAL A 130 14.20 7.65 -20.26
N THR A 131 13.74 8.88 -20.39
CA THR A 131 12.99 9.58 -19.35
C THR A 131 11.53 9.59 -19.77
N THR A 132 10.66 9.10 -18.90
CA THR A 132 9.24 8.91 -19.18
C THR A 132 8.40 9.53 -18.08
N ASP A 133 7.40 10.31 -18.47
CA ASP A 133 6.49 10.94 -17.53
C ASP A 133 5.55 9.91 -16.91
N PHE A 134 5.23 10.13 -15.64
CA PHE A 134 4.27 9.32 -14.91
C PHE A 134 3.28 10.18 -14.10
N LYS A 135 2.10 9.63 -13.89
CA LYS A 135 1.13 10.10 -12.90
C LYS A 135 0.53 8.91 -12.16
N ILE A 136 0.48 9.00 -10.84
CA ILE A 136 -0.11 7.99 -9.96
C ILE A 136 -1.18 8.69 -9.13
N VAL A 137 -2.40 8.17 -9.15
CA VAL A 137 -3.50 8.63 -8.31
C VAL A 137 -3.97 7.47 -7.46
N ALA A 138 -3.90 7.60 -6.15
CA ALA A 138 -4.30 6.54 -5.23
C ALA A 138 -4.77 7.09 -3.89
N GLU A 139 -5.81 6.46 -3.34
CA GLU A 139 -6.26 6.72 -1.97
C GLU A 139 -5.53 5.82 -0.98
N CYS A 140 -5.24 6.36 0.20
CA CYS A 140 -4.96 5.64 1.45
C CYS A 140 -5.89 6.22 2.53
#